data_AF-A0A0N0HNY2-F1
#
_entry.id   AF-A0A0N0HNY2-F1
#
_cell.length_a   1.000
_cell.length_b   1.000
_cell.length_c   1.000
_cell.angle_alpha   90.00
_cell.angle_beta   90.00
_cell.angle_gamma   90.00
#
_symmetry.space_group_name_H-M   'P 1'
#
loop_
_entity.id
_entity.type
_entity.pdbx_description
1 polymer ?
#
loop_
_entity_poly.entity_id
_entity_poly.type
_entity_poly.pdbx_seq_one_letter_code
_entity_poly.pdbx_strand_id
1 'polypeptide(L)'
;MSARRHRIDATLHGRDSRAEVLMPAPGRKRFTGDSPSAAVIGGGIAGLAAATALAERGVRVTLYEQGESLGGRLAGWPVRLADGSEATMSRGFHAFFRQYYNLRGLLRRADPGLSALTPMADYPLRHRDGMADSFARVPRTPPWSALGFVALSPSFGWRDLAAMNPREALPLLDVRVPEVYERFDGISAEDFLHRIGFPEAAHHLAFEVFSRSFFSDPRELSAAELLLMFHIYFLGSSEGLLFDVPREPFPQALWEPLGGCLRRLGAEVRTGAPVHRVRPAADGDLTVETDGATDRHQAVVLALDTRGLRRLVGASEQLGDASWRADIAAMRTAPPFLVSRLWLDRPVREDRAGFLGTSGFDGLDNVSVLDRWEGESARWAARTGGSVVELHAYAVDGRTEPKVVQRRMLERLHEVYPETADFRVVDAHHEWRDDCPLFSVGGYRRRPAVRTPHPRVTVAGDMVRTGLPVALMERAATSGFLAANALLAGWGIRGQVLWTVPRAGRSRVLRALAGLAVRR
;
A
#
# COMPACT_ATOMS: atom_id res chain seq x y z
N MET A 1 28.57 3.28 36.47
CA MET A 1 28.78 4.30 35.43
C MET A 1 27.63 4.21 34.44
N SER A 2 26.74 5.21 34.47
CA SER A 2 25.48 5.24 33.73
C SER A 2 25.71 5.61 32.27
N ALA A 3 25.42 4.68 31.35
CA ALA A 3 25.40 4.95 29.92
C ALA A 3 24.24 5.90 29.60
N ARG A 4 24.55 7.20 29.47
CA ARG A 4 23.63 8.23 28.96
C ARG A 4 23.12 7.80 27.58
N ARG A 5 21.87 7.33 27.54
CA ARG A 5 21.09 7.20 26.31
C ARG A 5 21.10 8.55 25.60
N HIS A 6 21.82 8.64 24.49
CA HIS A 6 21.63 9.73 23.54
C HIS A 6 20.17 9.68 23.09
N ARG A 7 19.35 10.63 23.58
CA ARG A 7 18.01 10.89 23.05
C ARG A 7 18.20 11.37 21.61
N ILE A 8 18.08 10.46 20.67
CA ILE A 8 17.84 10.81 19.29
C ILE A 8 16.39 11.29 19.27
N ASP A 9 16.20 12.54 18.87
CA ASP A 9 14.91 13.22 18.76
C ASP A 9 14.13 12.65 17.57
N ALA A 10 13.81 11.36 17.64
CA ALA A 10 12.94 10.68 16.71
C ALA A 10 11.53 10.80 17.28
N THR A 11 10.81 11.85 16.88
CA THR A 11 9.39 11.99 17.19
C THR A 11 8.65 10.75 16.71
N LEU A 12 8.05 9.99 17.63
CA LEU A 12 7.22 8.83 17.33
C LEU A 12 6.15 9.23 16.30
N HIS A 13 6.10 8.51 15.17
CA HIS A 13 5.17 8.82 14.07
C HIS A 13 3.77 8.20 14.26
N GLY A 14 3.53 7.53 15.39
CA GLY A 14 2.26 6.93 15.84
C GLY A 14 2.05 7.08 17.35
N ARG A 15 1.07 6.40 17.93
CA ARG A 15 0.78 6.40 19.38
C ARG A 15 1.09 5.05 20.05
N ASP A 16 1.33 4.00 19.27
CA ASP A 16 1.62 2.67 19.81
C ASP A 16 2.99 2.62 20.50
N SER A 17 2.98 2.38 21.81
CA SER A 17 4.18 2.27 22.63
C SER A 17 5.05 1.04 22.32
N ARG A 18 4.53 0.08 21.53
CA ARG A 18 5.28 -1.10 21.08
C ARG A 18 5.80 -0.98 19.66
N ALA A 19 5.61 0.15 18.96
CA ALA A 19 6.28 0.37 17.69
C ALA A 19 7.80 0.22 17.84
N GLU A 20 8.45 -0.49 16.91
CA GLU A 20 9.89 -0.70 16.90
C GLU A 20 10.57 0.39 16.05
N VAL A 21 11.74 0.84 16.51
CA VAL A 21 12.58 1.82 15.82
C VAL A 21 13.75 1.11 15.17
N LEU A 22 13.94 1.34 13.87
CA LEU A 22 15.12 0.88 13.15
C LEU A 22 16.03 2.05 12.87
N MET A 23 17.19 2.01 13.51
CA MET A 23 18.24 2.99 13.32
C MET A 23 18.96 2.73 11.99
N PRO A 24 19.18 3.75 11.15
CA PRO A 24 20.02 3.62 9.98
C PRO A 24 21.49 3.44 10.39
N ALA A 25 22.33 3.05 9.43
CA ALA A 25 23.78 3.02 9.63
C ALA A 25 24.30 4.36 10.21
N PRO A 26 25.27 4.33 11.14
CA PRO A 26 25.87 5.55 11.69
C PRO A 26 26.60 6.32 10.58
N GLY A 27 26.68 7.64 10.72
CA GLY A 27 27.32 8.50 9.74
C GLY A 27 27.13 9.98 10.07
N ARG A 28 27.70 10.85 9.23
CA ARG A 28 27.47 12.30 9.31
C ARG A 28 26.00 12.62 9.04
N LYS A 29 25.47 13.71 9.59
CA LYS A 29 24.03 14.04 9.46
C LYS A 29 23.61 14.37 8.03
N ARG A 30 24.48 15.04 7.27
CA ARG A 30 24.26 15.50 5.89
C ARG A 30 25.60 15.82 5.22
N PHE A 31 25.59 16.01 3.91
CA PHE A 31 26.70 16.64 3.18
C PHE A 31 26.78 18.14 3.52
N THR A 32 28.01 18.66 3.63
CA THR A 32 28.34 20.06 3.96
C THR A 32 29.20 20.75 2.90
N GLY A 33 29.44 20.10 1.76
CA GLY A 33 30.23 20.58 0.63
C GLY A 33 29.79 19.86 -0.65
N ASP A 34 30.72 19.44 -1.48
CA ASP A 34 30.42 18.64 -2.68
C ASP A 34 29.56 17.43 -2.34
N SER A 35 28.45 17.30 -3.06
CA SER A 35 27.45 16.28 -2.84
C SER A 35 27.25 15.43 -4.09
N PRO A 36 27.09 14.11 -3.93
CA PRO A 36 26.79 13.22 -5.04
C PRO A 36 25.41 13.58 -5.62
N SER A 37 25.22 13.33 -6.92
CA SER A 37 23.91 13.28 -7.54
C SER A 37 23.35 11.86 -7.53
N ALA A 38 22.02 11.79 -7.42
CA ALA A 38 21.28 10.55 -7.52
C ALA A 38 20.03 10.76 -8.38
N ALA A 39 19.80 9.84 -9.32
CA ALA A 39 18.53 9.75 -10.02
C ALA A 39 17.55 8.89 -9.22
N VAL A 40 16.30 9.34 -9.13
CA VAL A 40 15.19 8.53 -8.63
C VAL A 40 14.20 8.34 -9.77
N ILE A 41 14.02 7.10 -10.20
CA ILE A 41 13.19 6.77 -11.36
C ILE A 41 11.84 6.25 -10.86
N GLY A 42 10.80 7.05 -11.01
CA GLY A 42 9.45 6.83 -10.51
C GLY A 42 9.07 7.84 -9.43
N GLY A 43 7.98 8.57 -9.64
CA GLY A 43 7.38 9.56 -8.76
C GLY A 43 6.21 9.04 -7.91
N GLY A 44 6.11 7.71 -7.73
CA GLY A 44 5.23 7.10 -6.75
C GLY A 44 5.76 7.21 -5.30
N ILE A 45 5.00 6.68 -4.34
CA ILE A 45 5.33 6.75 -2.90
C ILE A 45 6.78 6.34 -2.60
N ALA A 46 7.26 5.25 -3.20
CA ALA A 46 8.60 4.73 -2.97
C ALA A 46 9.70 5.70 -3.45
N GLY A 47 9.51 6.28 -4.64
CA GLY A 47 10.43 7.27 -5.18
C GLY A 47 10.40 8.59 -4.41
N LEU A 48 9.20 9.06 -4.04
CA LEU A 48 9.04 10.25 -3.21
C LEU A 48 9.72 10.09 -1.84
N ALA A 49 9.59 8.90 -1.21
CA ALA A 49 10.28 8.59 0.03
C ALA A 49 11.81 8.60 -0.14
N ALA A 50 12.33 7.94 -1.19
CA ALA A 50 13.75 7.88 -1.48
C ALA A 50 14.34 9.27 -1.77
N ALA A 51 13.70 10.02 -2.68
CA ALA A 51 14.10 11.37 -3.05
C ALA A 51 14.11 12.31 -1.85
N THR A 52 13.07 12.26 -1.00
CA THR A 52 12.98 13.10 0.20
C THR A 52 14.13 12.79 1.16
N ALA A 53 14.38 11.51 1.47
CA ALA A 53 15.47 11.14 2.37
C ALA A 53 16.84 11.53 1.81
N LEU A 54 17.09 11.34 0.51
CA LEU A 54 18.34 11.75 -0.13
C LEU A 54 18.52 13.28 -0.10
N ALA A 55 17.50 14.04 -0.49
CA ALA A 55 17.53 15.50 -0.54
C ALA A 55 17.68 16.14 0.85
N GLU A 56 16.97 15.62 1.88
CA GLU A 56 17.15 16.06 3.28
C GLU A 56 18.61 15.91 3.77
N ARG A 57 19.38 14.98 3.19
CA ARG A 57 20.80 14.74 3.52
C ARG A 57 21.75 15.52 2.62
N GLY A 58 21.25 16.34 1.70
CA GLY A 58 22.02 17.19 0.81
C GLY A 58 22.54 16.49 -0.45
N VAL A 59 21.96 15.36 -0.86
CA VAL A 59 22.23 14.74 -2.16
C VAL A 59 21.54 15.55 -3.26
N ARG A 60 22.18 15.75 -4.42
CA ARG A 60 21.55 16.41 -5.58
C ARG A 60 20.63 15.42 -6.28
N VAL A 61 19.33 15.53 -6.04
CA VAL A 61 18.35 14.55 -6.55
C VAL A 61 17.71 15.08 -7.83
N THR A 62 17.66 14.24 -8.86
CA THR A 62 16.72 14.39 -9.98
C THR A 62 15.72 13.24 -9.94
N LEU A 63 14.44 13.55 -9.77
CA LEU A 63 13.34 12.61 -9.82
C LEU A 63 12.72 12.63 -11.21
N TYR A 64 12.68 11.48 -11.87
CA TYR A 64 12.07 11.27 -13.18
C TYR A 64 10.75 10.52 -13.01
N GLU A 65 9.64 11.14 -13.42
CA GLU A 65 8.31 10.53 -13.46
C GLU A 65 7.81 10.53 -14.90
N GLN A 66 7.35 9.36 -15.37
CA GLN A 66 6.84 9.19 -16.72
C GLN A 66 5.50 9.90 -16.92
N GLY A 67 4.61 9.86 -15.92
CA GLY A 67 3.32 10.53 -15.95
C GLY A 67 3.44 12.05 -15.78
N GLU A 68 2.33 12.75 -16.04
CA GLU A 68 2.27 14.22 -15.88
C GLU A 68 2.23 14.66 -14.41
N SER A 69 1.89 13.75 -13.50
CA SER A 69 1.72 14.00 -12.07
C SER A 69 2.49 13.00 -11.20
N LEU A 70 2.84 13.42 -9.99
CA LEU A 70 3.37 12.55 -8.95
C LEU A 70 2.27 11.65 -8.35
N GLY A 71 2.68 10.62 -7.60
CA GLY A 71 1.78 9.72 -6.86
C GLY A 71 1.77 8.29 -7.38
N GLY A 72 2.23 8.05 -8.61
CA GLY A 72 2.27 6.71 -9.22
C GLY A 72 0.88 6.08 -9.25
N ARG A 73 0.70 4.91 -8.63
CA ARG A 73 -0.62 4.27 -8.54
C ARG A 73 -1.66 5.03 -7.72
N LEU A 74 -1.24 6.04 -6.95
CA LEU A 74 -2.14 6.97 -6.25
C LEU A 74 -2.22 8.33 -6.96
N ALA A 75 -1.76 8.45 -8.20
CA ALA A 75 -1.98 9.66 -8.97
C ALA A 75 -3.49 9.94 -9.15
N GLY A 76 -3.82 11.21 -9.30
CA GLY A 76 -5.12 11.66 -9.77
C GLY A 76 -4.93 12.55 -11.00
N TRP A 77 -5.93 12.58 -11.87
CA TRP A 77 -5.90 13.35 -13.12
C TRP A 77 -7.25 14.01 -13.36
N PRO A 78 -7.27 15.19 -14.03
CA PRO A 78 -8.51 15.87 -14.32
C PRO A 78 -9.33 15.09 -15.35
N VAL A 79 -10.65 15.12 -15.19
CA VAL A 79 -11.65 14.67 -16.14
C VAL A 79 -12.70 15.77 -16.32
N ARG A 80 -13.28 15.81 -17.52
CA ARG A 80 -14.33 16.75 -17.88
C ARG A 80 -15.67 16.04 -17.82
N LEU A 81 -16.58 16.52 -16.96
CA LEU A 81 -17.92 15.98 -16.83
C LEU A 81 -18.85 16.52 -17.94
N ALA A 82 -20.00 15.88 -18.12
CA ALA A 82 -21.02 16.17 -19.12
C ALA A 82 -21.63 17.57 -18.98
N ASP A 83 -21.66 18.11 -17.76
CA ASP A 83 -22.10 19.49 -17.48
C ASP A 83 -21.01 20.54 -17.79
N GLY A 84 -19.84 20.12 -18.24
CA GLY A 84 -18.70 21.00 -18.46
C GLY A 84 -18.06 21.49 -17.16
N SER A 85 -18.19 20.77 -16.04
CA SER A 85 -17.32 20.97 -14.88
C SER A 85 -16.11 20.05 -14.93
N GLU A 86 -15.07 20.38 -14.19
CA GLU A 86 -13.91 19.50 -13.98
C GLU A 86 -14.09 18.71 -12.68
N ALA A 87 -13.60 17.48 -12.70
CA ALA A 87 -13.46 16.64 -11.53
C ALA A 87 -12.12 15.90 -11.60
N THR A 88 -11.67 15.35 -10.48
CA THR A 88 -10.47 14.54 -10.41
C THR A 88 -10.87 13.07 -10.43
N MET A 89 -10.27 12.30 -11.33
CA MET A 89 -10.33 10.84 -11.30
C MET A 89 -9.07 10.29 -10.64
N SER A 90 -9.16 9.11 -10.03
CA SER A 90 -8.03 8.39 -9.46
C SER A 90 -8.21 6.89 -9.64
N ARG A 91 -7.26 6.11 -9.13
CA ARG A 91 -7.39 4.64 -9.04
C ARG A 91 -8.21 4.18 -7.83
N GLY A 92 -9.08 5.06 -7.37
CA GLY A 92 -10.10 4.85 -6.36
C GLY A 92 -9.61 4.87 -4.92
N PHE A 93 -10.47 4.38 -4.04
CA PHE A 93 -10.33 4.37 -2.59
C PHE A 93 -9.01 3.77 -2.09
N HIS A 94 -8.34 4.49 -1.19
CA HIS A 94 -7.13 4.05 -0.49
C HIS A 94 -7.19 4.41 0.99
N ALA A 95 -7.09 3.41 1.86
CA ALA A 95 -7.11 3.57 3.32
C ALA A 95 -5.71 3.90 3.89
N PHE A 96 -5.58 5.03 4.59
CA PHE A 96 -4.34 5.44 5.27
C PHE A 96 -4.34 5.03 6.73
N PHE A 97 -3.98 3.77 6.97
CA PHE A 97 -3.90 3.20 8.32
C PHE A 97 -2.92 3.97 9.23
N ARG A 98 -3.21 3.98 10.53
CA ARG A 98 -2.45 4.78 11.50
C ARG A 98 -1.08 4.19 11.80
N GLN A 99 -0.91 2.88 11.64
CA GLN A 99 0.37 2.17 11.71
C GLN A 99 1.24 2.33 10.46
N TYR A 100 0.83 3.08 9.44
CA TYR A 100 1.67 3.41 8.29
C TYR A 100 2.70 4.50 8.69
N TYR A 101 3.57 4.15 9.64
CA TYR A 101 4.45 5.09 10.32
C TYR A 101 5.42 5.78 9.37
N ASN A 102 5.96 5.07 8.40
CA ASN A 102 6.93 5.62 7.45
C ASN A 102 6.21 6.48 6.40
N LEU A 103 5.08 6.03 5.85
CA LEU A 103 4.29 6.84 4.92
C LEU A 103 3.78 8.12 5.58
N ARG A 104 3.22 8.02 6.79
CA ARG A 104 2.81 9.21 7.56
C ARG A 104 3.99 10.09 7.94
N GLY A 105 5.14 9.49 8.22
CA GLY A 105 6.41 10.20 8.37
C GLY A 105 6.72 11.05 7.13
N LEU A 106 6.63 10.47 5.93
CA LEU A 106 6.81 11.18 4.67
C LEU A 106 5.81 12.33 4.50
N LEU A 107 4.51 12.06 4.66
CA LEU A 107 3.46 13.08 4.49
C LEU A 107 3.64 14.27 5.45
N ARG A 108 4.12 14.03 6.68
CA ARG A 108 4.41 15.09 7.65
C ARG A 108 5.47 16.11 7.21
N ARG A 109 6.26 15.82 6.16
CA ARG A 109 7.21 16.81 5.60
C ARG A 109 6.48 17.96 4.90
N ALA A 110 5.32 17.68 4.32
CA ALA A 110 4.50 18.70 3.67
C ALA A 110 3.35 19.19 4.57
N ASP A 111 2.83 18.31 5.43
CA ASP A 111 1.70 18.60 6.32
C ASP A 111 1.97 18.01 7.72
N PRO A 112 2.69 18.72 8.61
CA PRO A 112 3.13 18.21 9.91
C PRO A 112 1.99 17.69 10.80
N GLY A 113 0.79 18.25 10.66
CA GLY A 113 -0.41 17.86 11.41
C GLY A 113 -1.20 16.72 10.79
N LEU A 114 -0.87 16.29 9.56
CA LEU A 114 -1.71 15.40 8.73
C LEU A 114 -3.14 15.93 8.60
N SER A 115 -3.27 17.25 8.46
CA SER A 115 -4.51 17.97 8.22
C SER A 115 -5.12 17.72 6.83
N ALA A 116 -4.45 17.02 5.93
CA ALA A 116 -5.04 16.50 4.70
C ALA A 116 -5.82 15.20 4.92
N LEU A 117 -5.64 14.51 6.06
CA LEU A 117 -6.32 13.25 6.37
C LEU A 117 -7.49 13.48 7.34
N THR A 118 -8.61 12.80 7.08
CA THR A 118 -9.76 12.75 7.97
C THR A 118 -10.01 11.32 8.47
N PRO A 119 -10.24 11.13 9.77
CA PRO A 119 -10.44 9.80 10.33
C PRO A 119 -11.78 9.20 9.91
N MET A 120 -11.76 7.92 9.52
CA MET A 120 -12.99 7.15 9.37
C MET A 120 -13.35 6.50 10.72
N ALA A 121 -14.61 6.67 11.13
CA ALA A 121 -15.08 6.17 12.41
C ALA A 121 -15.29 4.64 12.41
N ASP A 122 -15.47 4.05 11.24
CA ASP A 122 -15.75 2.63 11.06
C ASP A 122 -15.16 2.08 9.75
N TYR A 123 -15.07 0.76 9.70
CA TYR A 123 -14.87 -0.07 8.50
C TYR A 123 -16.03 -1.08 8.50
N PRO A 124 -17.19 -0.74 7.92
CA PRO A 124 -18.30 -1.67 7.85
C PRO A 124 -18.10 -2.66 6.69
N LEU A 125 -18.52 -3.90 6.95
CA LEU A 125 -18.51 -5.02 6.03
C LEU A 125 -19.93 -5.55 5.87
N ARG A 126 -20.33 -5.90 4.65
CA ARG A 126 -21.63 -6.52 4.38
C ARG A 126 -21.51 -7.69 3.41
N HIS A 127 -22.02 -8.84 3.83
CA HIS A 127 -22.24 -10.00 2.97
C HIS A 127 -23.61 -9.91 2.29
N ARG A 128 -23.75 -10.53 1.12
CA ARG A 128 -25.01 -10.62 0.39
C ARG A 128 -26.13 -11.31 1.18
N ASP A 129 -25.77 -12.29 2.01
CA ASP A 129 -26.72 -13.04 2.85
C ASP A 129 -27.24 -12.25 4.07
N GLY A 130 -26.90 -10.96 4.17
CA GLY A 130 -27.37 -10.05 5.23
C GLY A 130 -26.46 -9.97 6.44
N MET A 131 -25.40 -10.80 6.51
CA MET A 131 -24.39 -10.71 7.55
C MET A 131 -23.60 -9.40 7.45
N ALA A 132 -23.34 -8.75 8.57
CA ALA A 132 -22.59 -7.49 8.61
C ALA A 132 -21.60 -7.47 9.77
N ASP A 133 -20.44 -6.87 9.52
CA ASP A 133 -19.38 -6.67 10.51
C ASP A 133 -18.98 -5.19 10.57
N SER A 134 -18.40 -4.79 11.70
CA SER A 134 -17.95 -3.41 11.94
C SER A 134 -16.72 -3.44 12.85
N PHE A 135 -15.71 -2.67 12.47
CA PHE A 135 -14.49 -2.53 13.28
C PHE A 135 -14.56 -1.36 14.28
N ALA A 136 -15.60 -0.51 14.23
CA ALA A 136 -15.75 0.64 15.14
C ALA A 136 -15.73 0.25 16.62
N ARG A 137 -16.33 -0.90 16.95
CA ARG A 137 -16.50 -1.39 18.33
C ARG A 137 -15.47 -2.44 18.74
N VAL A 138 -14.62 -2.90 17.82
CA VAL A 138 -13.59 -3.89 18.12
C VAL A 138 -12.53 -3.24 19.03
N PRO A 139 -12.14 -3.89 20.15
CA PRO A 139 -11.06 -3.39 21.00
C PRO A 139 -9.81 -3.16 20.17
N ARG A 140 -9.13 -2.03 20.38
CA ARG A 140 -8.00 -1.67 19.52
C ARG A 140 -6.70 -2.32 19.94
N THR A 141 -6.58 -2.76 21.19
CA THR A 141 -5.30 -3.19 21.78
C THR A 141 -5.07 -4.69 21.63
N PRO A 142 -3.96 -5.15 21.01
CA PRO A 142 -3.62 -6.57 20.99
C PRO A 142 -3.41 -7.16 22.40
N PRO A 143 -3.86 -8.41 22.66
CA PRO A 143 -4.52 -9.33 21.73
C PRO A 143 -6.06 -9.19 21.68
N TRP A 144 -6.63 -8.24 22.42
CA TRP A 144 -8.08 -8.04 22.52
C TRP A 144 -8.73 -7.60 21.20
N SER A 145 -7.97 -7.05 20.28
CA SER A 145 -8.38 -6.77 18.90
C SER A 145 -8.76 -8.02 18.13
N ALA A 146 -7.92 -9.07 18.17
CA ALA A 146 -8.23 -10.34 17.52
C ALA A 146 -9.39 -11.06 18.23
N LEU A 147 -9.35 -11.14 19.55
CA LEU A 147 -10.40 -11.81 20.34
C LEU A 147 -11.74 -11.09 20.25
N GLY A 148 -11.73 -9.76 20.30
CA GLY A 148 -12.93 -8.94 20.19
C GLY A 148 -13.51 -8.98 18.79
N PHE A 149 -12.69 -9.07 17.74
CA PHE A 149 -13.20 -9.30 16.39
C PHE A 149 -13.95 -10.64 16.30
N VAL A 150 -13.35 -11.73 16.78
CA VAL A 150 -14.00 -13.06 16.79
C VAL A 150 -15.26 -13.05 17.66
N ALA A 151 -15.26 -12.39 18.81
CA ALA A 151 -16.39 -12.37 19.72
C ALA A 151 -17.56 -11.48 19.26
N LEU A 152 -17.27 -10.40 18.53
CA LEU A 152 -18.28 -9.45 18.05
C LEU A 152 -18.80 -9.79 16.66
N SER A 153 -18.08 -10.60 15.90
CA SER A 153 -18.46 -10.94 14.53
C SER A 153 -19.50 -12.07 14.50
N PRO A 154 -20.66 -11.86 13.87
CA PRO A 154 -21.65 -12.92 13.67
C PRO A 154 -21.15 -14.03 12.73
N SER A 155 -20.02 -13.81 12.05
CA SER A 155 -19.35 -14.81 11.21
C SER A 155 -18.71 -15.97 11.99
N PHE A 156 -18.61 -15.85 13.32
CA PHE A 156 -17.99 -16.84 14.21
C PHE A 156 -19.02 -17.46 15.17
N GLY A 157 -19.85 -18.36 14.66
CA GLY A 157 -20.78 -19.12 15.49
C GLY A 157 -20.09 -20.03 16.51
N TRP A 158 -20.78 -20.40 17.60
CA TRP A 158 -20.21 -21.31 18.61
C TRP A 158 -19.88 -22.70 18.06
N ARG A 159 -20.69 -23.21 17.13
CA ARG A 159 -20.46 -24.50 16.45
C ARG A 159 -19.24 -24.43 15.52
N ASP A 160 -19.12 -23.31 14.84
CA ASP A 160 -18.04 -22.99 13.91
C ASP A 160 -16.69 -22.88 14.63
N LEU A 161 -16.66 -22.18 15.78
CA LEU A 161 -15.48 -22.11 16.65
C LEU A 161 -15.06 -23.49 17.19
N ALA A 162 -16.02 -24.40 17.42
CA ALA A 162 -15.72 -25.76 17.86
C ALA A 162 -15.16 -26.65 16.73
N ALA A 163 -15.46 -26.32 15.47
CA ALA A 163 -14.95 -27.02 14.29
C ALA A 163 -13.54 -26.56 13.89
N MET A 164 -13.13 -25.36 14.33
CA MET A 164 -11.79 -24.84 14.06
C MET A 164 -10.71 -25.75 14.66
N ASN A 165 -9.59 -25.89 13.97
CA ASN A 165 -8.39 -26.55 14.45
C ASN A 165 -7.50 -25.51 15.16
N PRO A 166 -7.49 -25.48 16.51
CA PRO A 166 -6.76 -24.44 17.23
C PRO A 166 -5.25 -24.55 17.02
N ARG A 167 -4.72 -25.72 16.66
CA ARG A 167 -3.28 -25.93 16.41
C ARG A 167 -2.83 -25.24 15.13
N GLU A 168 -3.59 -25.37 14.06
CA GLU A 168 -3.30 -24.74 12.77
C GLU A 168 -3.47 -23.22 12.84
N ALA A 169 -4.26 -22.71 13.80
CA ALA A 169 -4.40 -21.27 14.05
C ALA A 169 -3.25 -20.66 14.88
N LEU A 170 -2.45 -21.47 15.60
CA LEU A 170 -1.35 -20.98 16.45
C LEU A 170 -0.33 -20.09 15.71
N PRO A 171 0.03 -20.33 14.44
CA PRO A 171 0.90 -19.44 13.68
C PRO A 171 0.41 -17.99 13.57
N LEU A 172 -0.91 -17.75 13.62
CA LEU A 172 -1.47 -16.40 13.61
C LEU A 172 -1.06 -15.60 14.85
N LEU A 173 -0.77 -16.27 15.98
CA LEU A 173 -0.50 -15.63 17.27
C LEU A 173 0.95 -15.12 17.43
N ASP A 174 1.89 -15.64 16.63
CA ASP A 174 3.31 -15.24 16.64
C ASP A 174 3.89 -15.24 15.23
N VAL A 175 3.52 -14.22 14.46
CA VAL A 175 4.13 -13.95 13.16
C VAL A 175 5.48 -13.28 13.36
N ARG A 176 6.52 -13.87 12.76
CA ARG A 176 7.90 -13.36 12.81
C ARG A 176 8.44 -13.11 11.42
N VAL A 177 9.06 -11.96 11.21
CA VAL A 177 9.65 -11.59 9.91
C VAL A 177 11.18 -11.62 10.04
N PRO A 178 11.89 -12.37 9.17
CA PRO A 178 11.43 -12.99 7.92
C PRO A 178 10.92 -14.44 8.01
N GLU A 179 10.95 -15.07 9.18
CA GLU A 179 10.75 -16.53 9.35
C GLU A 179 9.38 -17.03 8.87
N VAL A 180 8.35 -16.19 8.87
CA VAL A 180 7.01 -16.51 8.34
C VAL A 180 7.08 -16.93 6.87
N TYR A 181 7.94 -16.29 6.07
CA TYR A 181 8.08 -16.60 4.65
C TYR A 181 8.86 -17.90 4.41
N GLU A 182 9.75 -18.29 5.32
CA GLU A 182 10.44 -19.57 5.22
C GLU A 182 9.48 -20.73 5.46
N ARG A 183 8.46 -20.52 6.30
CA ARG A 183 7.51 -21.55 6.74
C ARG A 183 6.26 -21.63 5.88
N PHE A 184 5.73 -20.50 5.43
CA PHE A 184 4.39 -20.41 4.88
C PHE A 184 4.34 -19.85 3.45
N ASP A 185 5.46 -19.49 2.83
CA ASP A 185 5.44 -18.96 1.47
C ASP A 185 5.07 -20.02 0.43
N GLY A 186 5.36 -21.30 0.70
CA GLY A 186 5.08 -22.43 -0.19
C GLY A 186 3.64 -22.96 -0.15
N ILE A 187 2.74 -22.33 0.61
CA ILE A 187 1.31 -22.71 0.67
C ILE A 187 0.44 -21.51 0.31
N SER A 188 -0.74 -21.77 -0.25
CA SER A 188 -1.71 -20.72 -0.57
C SER A 188 -2.44 -20.22 0.67
N ALA A 189 -2.96 -18.99 0.60
CA ALA A 189 -3.81 -18.42 1.65
C ALA A 189 -5.09 -19.25 1.84
N GLU A 190 -5.69 -19.74 0.75
CA GLU A 190 -6.86 -20.64 0.79
C GLU A 190 -6.53 -21.94 1.54
N ASP A 191 -5.44 -22.63 1.19
CA ASP A 191 -5.02 -23.87 1.85
C ASP A 191 -4.77 -23.68 3.35
N PHE A 192 -4.16 -22.54 3.71
CA PHE A 192 -3.90 -22.22 5.11
C PHE A 192 -5.20 -22.00 5.90
N LEU A 193 -6.13 -21.23 5.36
CA LEU A 193 -7.44 -20.99 5.99
C LEU A 193 -8.25 -22.29 6.11
N HIS A 194 -8.21 -23.14 5.07
CA HIS A 194 -8.87 -24.46 5.09
C HIS A 194 -8.28 -25.38 6.16
N ARG A 195 -6.95 -25.38 6.39
CA ARG A 195 -6.31 -26.15 7.48
C ARG A 195 -6.77 -25.72 8.86
N ILE A 196 -7.02 -24.43 9.05
CA ILE A 196 -7.57 -23.91 10.32
C ILE A 196 -9.02 -24.35 10.50
N GLY A 197 -9.74 -24.70 9.43
CA GLY A 197 -11.17 -24.98 9.51
C GLY A 197 -11.97 -23.73 9.86
N PHE A 198 -11.54 -22.57 9.34
CA PHE A 198 -12.31 -21.35 9.49
C PHE A 198 -13.67 -21.48 8.79
N PRO A 199 -14.73 -20.85 9.31
CA PRO A 199 -16.07 -20.93 8.71
C PRO A 199 -16.09 -20.27 7.34
N GLU A 200 -16.82 -20.85 6.38
CA GLU A 200 -16.96 -20.30 5.03
C GLU A 200 -17.49 -18.85 5.06
N ALA A 201 -18.42 -18.55 5.97
CA ALA A 201 -18.93 -17.21 6.22
C ALA A 201 -17.82 -16.21 6.65
N ALA A 202 -16.88 -16.64 7.49
CA ALA A 202 -15.74 -15.83 7.92
C ALA A 202 -14.65 -15.71 6.83
N HIS A 203 -14.49 -16.74 5.99
CA HIS A 203 -13.67 -16.66 4.78
C HIS A 203 -14.18 -15.54 3.88
N HIS A 204 -15.48 -15.51 3.60
CA HIS A 204 -16.07 -14.54 2.69
C HIS A 204 -16.11 -13.11 3.25
N LEU A 205 -16.42 -12.90 4.53
CA LEU A 205 -16.64 -11.52 5.00
C LEU A 205 -15.33 -10.80 5.36
N ALA A 206 -14.43 -11.44 6.12
CA ALA A 206 -13.22 -10.78 6.60
C ALA A 206 -12.03 -11.07 5.69
N PHE A 207 -11.76 -12.35 5.44
CA PHE A 207 -10.54 -12.76 4.75
C PHE A 207 -10.60 -12.52 3.24
N GLU A 208 -11.75 -12.67 2.59
CA GLU A 208 -11.93 -12.34 1.17
C GLU A 208 -11.75 -10.84 0.95
N VAL A 209 -12.34 -9.98 1.79
CA VAL A 209 -12.18 -8.53 1.67
C VAL A 209 -10.72 -8.10 1.88
N PHE A 210 -10.02 -8.69 2.86
CA PHE A 210 -8.59 -8.41 3.05
C PHE A 210 -7.67 -9.03 1.97
N SER A 211 -7.99 -10.21 1.43
CA SER A 211 -7.19 -10.85 0.37
C SER A 211 -7.43 -10.21 -0.99
N ARG A 212 -8.68 -9.87 -1.33
CA ARG A 212 -9.01 -9.10 -2.53
C ARG A 212 -8.47 -7.68 -2.51
N SER A 213 -8.17 -7.12 -1.35
CA SER A 213 -7.39 -5.88 -1.24
C SER A 213 -5.96 -5.99 -1.82
N PHE A 214 -5.44 -7.20 -2.08
CA PHE A 214 -4.21 -7.44 -2.86
C PHE A 214 -4.46 -7.71 -4.35
N PHE A 215 -5.71 -7.54 -4.80
CA PHE A 215 -6.12 -7.78 -6.18
C PHE A 215 -5.83 -9.20 -6.67
N SER A 216 -5.70 -10.17 -5.76
CA SER A 216 -5.25 -11.54 -6.06
C SER A 216 -6.24 -12.58 -5.55
N ASP A 217 -6.35 -13.70 -6.26
CA ASP A 217 -7.10 -14.87 -5.81
C ASP A 217 -6.40 -15.52 -4.60
N PRO A 218 -7.12 -15.87 -3.51
CA PRO A 218 -6.56 -16.56 -2.35
C PRO A 218 -5.78 -17.85 -2.65
N ARG A 219 -6.06 -18.52 -3.78
CA ARG A 219 -5.34 -19.71 -4.28
C ARG A 219 -3.94 -19.40 -4.76
N GLU A 220 -3.75 -18.20 -5.32
CA GLU A 220 -2.45 -17.76 -5.83
C GLU A 220 -1.66 -16.97 -4.77
N LEU A 221 -2.33 -16.41 -3.76
CA LEU A 221 -1.71 -15.62 -2.70
C LEU A 221 -0.93 -16.48 -1.71
N SER A 222 0.33 -16.10 -1.45
CA SER A 222 1.17 -16.72 -0.42
C SER A 222 0.54 -16.58 0.98
N ALA A 223 0.39 -17.68 1.73
CA ALA A 223 -0.13 -17.62 3.10
C ALA A 223 0.76 -16.75 3.99
N ALA A 224 2.07 -16.68 3.76
CA ALA A 224 2.95 -15.82 4.53
C ALA A 224 2.54 -14.33 4.48
N GLU A 225 2.03 -13.85 3.34
CA GLU A 225 1.51 -12.48 3.22
C GLU A 225 0.17 -12.33 3.96
N LEU A 226 -0.71 -13.34 3.93
CA LEU A 226 -1.93 -13.35 4.73
C LEU A 226 -1.62 -13.28 6.24
N LEU A 227 -0.71 -14.12 6.74
CA LEU A 227 -0.28 -14.09 8.14
C LEU A 227 0.36 -12.73 8.49
N LEU A 228 1.18 -12.17 7.61
CA LEU A 228 1.74 -10.83 7.80
C LEU A 228 0.64 -9.78 8.00
N MET A 229 -0.44 -9.84 7.22
CA MET A 229 -1.54 -8.88 7.32
C MET A 229 -2.30 -9.03 8.61
N PHE A 230 -2.61 -10.28 8.98
CA PHE A 230 -3.24 -10.55 10.26
C PHE A 230 -2.41 -9.97 11.40
N HIS A 231 -1.09 -10.13 11.34
CA HIS A 231 -0.20 -9.51 12.31
C HIS A 231 -0.26 -7.99 12.27
N ILE A 232 -0.08 -7.32 11.13
CA ILE A 232 -0.06 -5.85 11.06
C ILE A 232 -1.37 -5.24 11.57
N TYR A 233 -2.52 -5.81 11.21
CA TYR A 233 -3.83 -5.24 11.51
C TYR A 233 -4.39 -5.63 12.88
N PHE A 234 -4.18 -6.89 13.32
CA PHE A 234 -4.83 -7.39 14.53
C PHE A 234 -3.89 -7.55 15.72
N LEU A 235 -2.64 -7.99 15.54
CA LEU A 235 -1.80 -8.41 16.67
C LEU A 235 -0.51 -7.59 16.87
N GLY A 236 -0.07 -6.89 15.85
CA GLY A 236 1.18 -6.15 15.78
C GLY A 236 0.99 -4.68 16.17
N SER A 237 -0.15 -4.07 15.90
CA SER A 237 -0.41 -2.67 16.24
C SER A 237 -1.74 -2.46 16.96
N SER A 238 -1.79 -1.50 17.89
CA SER A 238 -3.06 -0.98 18.40
C SER A 238 -3.70 0.08 17.49
N GLU A 239 -3.01 0.42 16.41
CA GLU A 239 -3.41 1.42 15.43
C GLU A 239 -3.89 0.77 14.12
N GLY A 240 -3.95 -0.57 14.11
CA GLY A 240 -4.13 -1.47 12.97
C GLY A 240 -5.45 -1.37 12.19
N LEU A 241 -6.57 -1.26 12.89
CA LEU A 241 -7.89 -1.58 12.33
C LEU A 241 -8.61 -0.39 11.69
N LEU A 242 -8.35 0.83 12.18
CA LEU A 242 -8.98 2.04 11.67
C LEU A 242 -8.00 2.81 10.79
N PHE A 243 -8.56 3.51 9.83
CA PHE A 243 -7.81 4.24 8.83
C PHE A 243 -8.37 5.66 8.68
N ASP A 244 -7.57 6.49 8.04
CA ASP A 244 -7.98 7.83 7.65
C ASP A 244 -8.01 7.89 6.11
N VAL A 245 -8.70 8.87 5.55
CA VAL A 245 -8.83 9.10 4.10
C VAL A 245 -8.45 10.55 3.76
N PRO A 246 -7.97 10.85 2.55
CA PRO A 246 -7.68 12.23 2.15
C PRO A 246 -8.96 13.07 2.04
N ARG A 247 -8.90 14.31 2.55
CA ARG A 247 -10.00 15.29 2.50
C ARG A 247 -10.20 15.93 1.14
N GLU A 248 -9.25 15.79 0.24
CA GLU A 248 -9.29 16.30 -1.13
C GLU A 248 -8.72 15.19 -2.04
N PRO A 249 -8.93 15.28 -3.36
CA PRO A 249 -8.33 14.31 -4.28
C PRO A 249 -6.80 14.23 -4.10
N PHE A 250 -6.21 13.08 -4.42
CA PHE A 250 -4.82 12.77 -4.08
C PHE A 250 -3.78 13.82 -4.53
N PRO A 251 -3.86 14.41 -5.74
CA PRO A 251 -2.92 15.44 -6.17
C PRO A 251 -2.83 16.61 -5.18
N GLN A 252 -3.97 17.20 -4.84
CA GLN A 252 -4.06 18.39 -3.99
C GLN A 252 -3.78 18.05 -2.52
N ALA A 253 -4.29 16.90 -2.05
CA ALA A 253 -4.14 16.48 -0.66
C ALA A 253 -2.71 16.05 -0.31
N LEU A 254 -2.02 15.36 -1.23
CA LEU A 254 -0.79 14.61 -0.90
C LEU A 254 0.41 14.98 -1.79
N TRP A 255 0.22 15.03 -3.10
CA TRP A 255 1.35 14.99 -4.04
C TRP A 255 1.88 16.35 -4.45
N GLU A 256 1.02 17.34 -4.68
CA GLU A 256 1.44 18.72 -4.92
C GLU A 256 2.18 19.30 -3.71
N PRO A 257 1.69 19.16 -2.45
CA PRO A 257 2.43 19.62 -1.27
C PRO A 257 3.80 18.95 -1.12
N LEU A 258 3.86 17.62 -1.35
CA LEU A 258 5.11 16.86 -1.22
C LEU A 258 6.09 17.17 -2.37
N GLY A 259 5.60 17.35 -3.59
CA GLY A 259 6.39 17.84 -4.72
C GLY A 259 6.95 19.24 -4.47
N GLY A 260 6.15 20.12 -3.87
CA GLY A 260 6.61 21.43 -3.39
C GLY A 260 7.70 21.32 -2.32
N CYS A 261 7.57 20.38 -1.38
CA CYS A 261 8.59 20.10 -0.37
C CYS A 261 9.92 19.65 -1.01
N LEU A 262 9.88 18.71 -1.95
CA LEU A 262 11.08 18.25 -2.67
C LEU A 262 11.79 19.38 -3.42
N ARG A 263 11.04 20.24 -4.13
CA ARG A 263 11.62 21.41 -4.81
C ARG A 263 12.28 22.38 -3.83
N ARG A 264 11.68 22.61 -2.65
CA ARG A 264 12.29 23.43 -1.58
C ARG A 264 13.56 22.80 -1.00
N LEU A 265 13.69 21.47 -1.03
CA LEU A 265 14.93 20.78 -0.68
C LEU A 265 16.00 20.82 -1.79
N GLY A 266 15.71 21.46 -2.94
CA GLY A 266 16.62 21.57 -4.07
C GLY A 266 16.61 20.37 -5.00
N ALA A 267 15.64 19.45 -4.85
CA ALA A 267 15.48 18.34 -5.79
C ALA A 267 14.84 18.84 -7.09
N GLU A 268 15.36 18.37 -8.21
CA GLU A 268 14.76 18.57 -9.53
C GLU A 268 13.69 17.49 -9.76
N VAL A 269 12.46 17.92 -10.06
CA VAL A 269 11.33 17.01 -10.30
C VAL A 269 10.89 17.17 -11.75
N ARG A 270 11.12 16.13 -12.56
CA ARG A 270 10.77 16.08 -13.99
C ARG A 270 9.61 15.10 -14.19
N THR A 271 8.41 15.62 -14.45
CA THR A 271 7.24 14.84 -14.91
C THR A 271 7.21 14.78 -16.43
N GLY A 272 6.47 13.83 -17.01
CA GLY A 272 6.49 13.58 -18.46
C GLY A 272 7.87 13.13 -18.98
N ALA A 273 8.72 12.58 -18.10
CA ALA A 273 10.11 12.26 -18.37
C ALA A 273 10.35 10.73 -18.23
N PRO A 274 9.88 9.91 -19.18
CA PRO A 274 10.14 8.48 -19.17
C PRO A 274 11.64 8.19 -19.27
N VAL A 275 12.13 7.32 -18.39
CA VAL A 275 13.49 6.78 -18.48
C VAL A 275 13.45 5.45 -19.24
N HIS A 276 14.23 5.37 -20.30
CA HIS A 276 14.28 4.20 -21.19
C HIS A 276 15.43 3.27 -20.86
N ARG A 277 16.53 3.81 -20.33
CA ARG A 277 17.72 3.03 -20.02
C ARG A 277 18.56 3.62 -18.90
N VAL A 278 19.23 2.75 -18.16
CA VAL A 278 20.29 3.11 -17.21
C VAL A 278 21.55 2.29 -17.55
N ARG A 279 22.69 2.95 -17.73
CA ARG A 279 23.96 2.27 -18.07
C ARG A 279 25.11 2.74 -17.17
N PRO A 280 25.97 1.83 -16.67
CA PRO A 280 27.25 2.21 -16.11
C PRO A 280 28.13 2.95 -17.14
N ALA A 281 28.71 4.07 -16.72
CA ALA A 281 29.75 4.79 -17.45
C ALA A 281 31.14 4.22 -17.10
N ALA A 282 32.14 4.53 -17.92
CA ALA A 282 33.51 4.01 -17.76
C ALA A 282 34.20 4.40 -16.44
N ASP A 283 33.80 5.52 -15.83
CA ASP A 283 34.30 6.03 -14.55
C ASP A 283 33.48 5.56 -13.33
N GLY A 284 32.48 4.69 -13.55
CA GLY A 284 31.64 4.10 -12.52
C GLY A 284 30.38 4.89 -12.18
N ASP A 285 30.16 6.06 -12.79
CA ASP A 285 28.86 6.76 -12.71
C ASP A 285 27.79 6.03 -13.53
N LEU A 286 26.55 6.48 -13.42
CA LEU A 286 25.40 5.93 -14.12
C LEU A 286 24.83 6.99 -15.06
N THR A 287 24.58 6.59 -16.30
CA THR A 287 23.87 7.40 -17.30
C THR A 287 22.40 7.02 -17.29
N VAL A 288 21.52 8.02 -17.32
CA VAL A 288 20.06 7.88 -17.34
C VAL A 288 19.57 8.47 -18.67
N GLU A 289 19.00 7.62 -19.52
CA GLU A 289 18.53 8.00 -20.87
C GLU A 289 17.02 8.24 -20.86
N THR A 290 16.62 9.44 -21.31
CA THR A 290 15.24 9.87 -21.56
C THR A 290 15.05 10.21 -23.05
N ASP A 291 13.85 10.62 -23.47
CA ASP A 291 13.56 10.94 -24.88
C ASP A 291 14.45 12.04 -25.49
N GLY A 292 14.96 12.97 -24.68
CA GLY A 292 15.69 14.14 -25.17
C GLY A 292 17.04 14.40 -24.48
N ALA A 293 17.41 13.61 -23.49
CA ALA A 293 18.61 13.85 -22.70
C ALA A 293 19.22 12.57 -22.12
N THR A 294 20.53 12.61 -21.94
CA THR A 294 21.28 11.64 -21.15
C THR A 294 21.93 12.36 -19.97
N ASP A 295 21.43 12.11 -18.77
CA ASP A 295 21.96 12.72 -17.55
C ASP A 295 22.92 11.76 -16.84
N ARG A 296 23.88 12.32 -16.10
CA ARG A 296 24.88 11.56 -15.33
C ARG A 296 24.64 11.66 -13.83
N HIS A 297 24.66 10.52 -13.15
CA HIS A 297 24.40 10.41 -11.72
C HIS A 297 25.34 9.42 -11.05
N GLN A 298 25.73 9.67 -9.80
CA GLN A 298 26.59 8.74 -9.05
C GLN A 298 25.80 7.59 -8.40
N ALA A 299 24.48 7.69 -8.33
CA ALA A 299 23.61 6.61 -7.88
C ALA A 299 22.24 6.66 -8.55
N VAL A 300 21.54 5.52 -8.56
CA VAL A 300 20.18 5.40 -9.11
C VAL A 300 19.29 4.62 -8.14
N VAL A 301 18.08 5.13 -7.89
CA VAL A 301 16.99 4.40 -7.23
C VAL A 301 15.95 4.04 -8.29
N LEU A 302 15.73 2.75 -8.49
CA LEU A 302 14.67 2.21 -9.35
C LEU A 302 13.38 2.07 -8.53
N ALA A 303 12.50 3.06 -8.59
CA ALA A 303 11.23 3.13 -7.85
C ALA A 303 10.01 2.92 -8.77
N LEU A 304 10.09 1.90 -9.62
CA LEU A 304 9.13 1.59 -10.68
C LEU A 304 8.12 0.52 -10.26
N ASP A 305 6.97 0.46 -10.94
CA ASP A 305 6.08 -0.70 -10.86
C ASP A 305 6.71 -1.95 -11.49
N THR A 306 6.03 -3.10 -11.37
CA THR A 306 6.51 -4.39 -11.90
C THR A 306 6.84 -4.36 -13.39
N ARG A 307 6.02 -3.70 -14.22
CA ARG A 307 6.22 -3.65 -15.68
C ARG A 307 7.30 -2.66 -16.06
N GLY A 308 7.32 -1.50 -15.41
CA GLY A 308 8.36 -0.49 -15.57
C GLY A 308 9.74 -1.05 -15.21
N LEU A 309 9.84 -1.75 -14.08
CA LEU A 309 11.10 -2.37 -13.66
C LEU A 309 11.57 -3.44 -14.65
N ARG A 310 10.66 -4.32 -15.11
CA ARG A 310 10.95 -5.33 -16.16
C ARG A 310 11.46 -4.69 -17.44
N ARG A 311 10.77 -3.66 -17.92
CA ARG A 311 11.11 -2.95 -19.15
C ARG A 311 12.48 -2.28 -19.05
N LEU A 312 12.71 -1.51 -17.98
CA LEU A 312 13.95 -0.77 -17.80
C LEU A 312 15.16 -1.69 -17.61
N VAL A 313 15.04 -2.72 -16.77
CA VAL A 313 16.11 -3.72 -16.56
C VAL A 313 16.35 -4.56 -17.81
N GLY A 314 15.29 -4.84 -18.58
CA GLY A 314 15.39 -5.48 -19.89
C GLY A 314 16.23 -4.67 -20.88
N ALA A 315 16.01 -3.36 -20.96
CA ALA A 315 16.76 -2.45 -21.81
C ALA A 315 18.18 -2.11 -21.29
N SER A 316 18.43 -2.33 -19.99
CA SER A 316 19.66 -1.98 -19.27
C SER A 316 20.51 -3.22 -18.99
N GLU A 317 21.08 -3.82 -20.04
CA GLU A 317 21.76 -5.13 -19.98
C GLU A 317 22.93 -5.20 -18.99
N GLN A 318 23.59 -4.06 -18.74
CA GLN A 318 24.75 -3.96 -17.84
C GLN A 318 24.36 -3.75 -16.36
N LEU A 319 23.07 -3.73 -16.05
CA LEU A 319 22.56 -3.46 -14.70
C LEU A 319 22.23 -4.76 -13.95
N GLY A 320 23.06 -5.08 -12.96
CA GLY A 320 22.92 -6.28 -12.13
C GLY A 320 23.48 -7.55 -12.80
N ASP A 321 23.46 -8.66 -12.06
CA ASP A 321 23.89 -9.97 -12.57
C ASP A 321 22.75 -10.72 -13.29
N ALA A 322 23.09 -11.80 -14.00
CA ALA A 322 22.13 -12.58 -14.79
C ALA A 322 21.00 -13.18 -13.95
N SER A 323 21.29 -13.62 -12.71
CA SER A 323 20.27 -14.21 -11.83
C SER A 323 19.25 -13.17 -11.39
N TRP A 324 19.72 -12.01 -10.93
CA TRP A 324 18.87 -10.91 -10.51
C TRP A 324 18.01 -10.41 -11.68
N ARG A 325 18.58 -10.28 -12.88
CA ARG A 325 17.82 -9.89 -14.08
C ARG A 325 16.76 -10.91 -14.46
N ALA A 326 17.05 -12.21 -14.35
CA ALA A 326 16.08 -13.27 -14.60
C ALA A 326 14.91 -13.23 -13.60
N ASP A 327 15.20 -13.00 -12.32
CA ASP A 327 14.18 -12.83 -11.29
C ASP A 327 13.28 -11.62 -11.55
N ILE A 328 13.86 -10.47 -11.93
CA ILE A 328 13.08 -9.28 -12.33
C ILE A 328 12.20 -9.60 -13.54
N ALA A 329 12.75 -10.23 -14.57
CA ALA A 329 12.02 -10.55 -15.81
C ALA A 329 10.82 -11.47 -15.56
N ALA A 330 10.92 -12.38 -14.58
CA ALA A 330 9.89 -13.34 -14.19
C ALA A 330 8.77 -12.75 -13.31
N MET A 331 8.89 -11.50 -12.84
CA MET A 331 7.87 -10.89 -12.00
C MET A 331 6.53 -10.75 -12.73
N ARG A 332 5.44 -11.03 -12.01
CA ARG A 332 4.05 -10.93 -12.49
C ARG A 332 3.30 -9.82 -11.77
N THR A 333 2.30 -9.28 -12.46
CA THR A 333 1.30 -8.39 -11.87
C THR A 333 0.09 -9.20 -11.42
N ALA A 334 -0.64 -8.65 -10.45
CA ALA A 334 -1.93 -9.19 -10.04
C ALA A 334 -2.96 -9.08 -11.18
N PRO A 335 -4.04 -9.87 -11.14
CA PRO A 335 -5.16 -9.73 -12.06
C PRO A 335 -5.72 -8.29 -12.12
N PRO A 336 -6.44 -7.96 -13.21
CA PRO A 336 -7.05 -6.65 -13.35
C PRO A 336 -8.02 -6.27 -12.24
N PHE A 337 -8.22 -4.97 -12.09
CA PHE A 337 -9.24 -4.37 -11.28
C PHE A 337 -9.93 -3.24 -12.05
N LEU A 338 -11.14 -2.91 -11.60
CA LEU A 338 -11.95 -1.85 -12.17
C LEU A 338 -12.46 -0.93 -11.07
N VAL A 339 -12.24 0.37 -11.26
CA VAL A 339 -12.86 1.42 -10.46
C VAL A 339 -13.87 2.15 -11.33
N SER A 340 -15.10 2.31 -10.84
CA SER A 340 -16.13 3.11 -11.52
C SER A 340 -16.60 4.23 -10.60
N ARG A 341 -16.32 5.48 -10.99
CA ARG A 341 -16.83 6.67 -10.32
C ARG A 341 -18.06 7.15 -11.05
N LEU A 342 -19.16 7.29 -10.33
CA LEU A 342 -20.50 7.61 -10.81
C LEU A 342 -20.95 8.91 -10.17
N TRP A 343 -21.44 9.83 -10.98
CA TRP A 343 -22.11 11.03 -10.54
C TRP A 343 -23.61 10.80 -10.70
N LEU A 344 -24.34 10.87 -9.59
CA LEU A 344 -25.77 10.57 -9.51
C LEU A 344 -26.56 11.87 -9.40
N ASP A 345 -27.74 11.93 -10.01
CA ASP A 345 -28.62 13.12 -10.00
C ASP A 345 -29.33 13.38 -8.66
N ARG A 346 -29.27 12.42 -7.73
CA ARG A 346 -29.92 12.46 -6.43
C ARG A 346 -28.93 12.10 -5.32
N PRO A 347 -29.15 12.57 -4.09
CA PRO A 347 -28.26 12.26 -2.98
C PRO A 347 -28.51 10.82 -2.50
N VAL A 348 -27.43 10.08 -2.26
CA VAL A 348 -27.50 8.81 -1.52
C VAL A 348 -27.94 9.10 -0.09
N ARG A 349 -28.76 8.22 0.50
CA ARG A 349 -29.32 8.43 1.85
C ARG A 349 -28.23 8.68 2.89
N GLU A 350 -28.51 9.57 3.85
CA GLU A 350 -27.55 9.98 4.88
C GLU A 350 -27.12 8.87 5.83
N ASP A 351 -27.92 7.81 5.98
CA ASP A 351 -27.59 6.65 6.80
C ASP A 351 -26.61 5.67 6.14
N ARG A 352 -26.25 5.88 4.86
CA ARG A 352 -25.23 5.07 4.19
C ARG A 352 -23.84 5.44 4.68
N ALA A 353 -23.02 4.43 4.95
CA ALA A 353 -21.63 4.63 5.32
C ALA A 353 -20.85 5.27 4.18
N GLY A 354 -19.87 6.12 4.50
CA GLY A 354 -18.96 6.68 3.50
C GLY A 354 -18.20 5.58 2.77
N PHE A 355 -17.68 4.58 3.49
CA PHE A 355 -17.06 3.40 2.90
C PHE A 355 -17.80 2.15 3.36
N LEU A 356 -18.03 1.20 2.47
CA LEU A 356 -18.60 -0.11 2.75
C LEU A 356 -17.84 -1.19 1.97
N GLY A 357 -17.21 -2.12 2.69
CA GLY A 357 -16.68 -3.35 2.07
C GLY A 357 -17.81 -4.36 1.84
N THR A 358 -17.80 -5.00 0.68
CA THR A 358 -18.87 -5.92 0.27
C THR A 358 -18.30 -7.29 -0.07
N SER A 359 -19.07 -8.34 0.22
CA SER A 359 -18.72 -9.72 -0.10
C SER A 359 -19.96 -10.52 -0.54
N GLY A 360 -19.77 -11.51 -1.40
CA GLY A 360 -20.86 -12.29 -2.00
C GLY A 360 -21.64 -11.57 -3.10
N PHE A 361 -21.25 -10.34 -3.47
CA PHE A 361 -21.89 -9.54 -4.51
C PHE A 361 -21.24 -9.70 -5.90
N ASP A 362 -20.65 -10.86 -6.21
CA ASP A 362 -20.12 -11.19 -7.55
C ASP A 362 -19.39 -10.01 -8.26
N GLY A 363 -18.26 -9.58 -7.69
CA GLY A 363 -17.40 -8.56 -8.31
C GLY A 363 -17.71 -7.11 -7.91
N LEU A 364 -18.55 -6.85 -6.91
CA LEU A 364 -18.56 -5.58 -6.17
C LEU A 364 -17.89 -5.80 -4.81
N ASP A 365 -16.68 -5.28 -4.63
CA ASP A 365 -15.84 -5.47 -3.44
C ASP A 365 -15.91 -4.30 -2.45
N ASN A 366 -16.21 -3.10 -2.93
CA ASN A 366 -16.59 -2.00 -2.05
C ASN A 366 -17.39 -0.90 -2.77
N VAL A 367 -18.12 -0.13 -1.95
CA VAL A 367 -18.84 1.08 -2.33
C VAL A 367 -18.35 2.24 -1.47
N SER A 368 -18.03 3.35 -2.13
CA SER A 368 -17.52 4.57 -1.52
C SER A 368 -18.41 5.75 -1.90
N VAL A 369 -19.08 6.39 -0.94
CA VAL A 369 -19.85 7.63 -1.14
C VAL A 369 -18.92 8.82 -0.89
N LEU A 370 -18.21 9.25 -1.94
CA LEU A 370 -17.04 10.14 -1.83
C LEU A 370 -17.38 11.51 -1.23
N ASP A 371 -18.57 12.04 -1.51
CA ASP A 371 -19.04 13.33 -0.97
C ASP A 371 -19.15 13.36 0.57
N ARG A 372 -19.00 12.21 1.25
CA ARG A 372 -18.94 12.13 2.72
C ARG A 372 -17.59 12.56 3.31
N TRP A 373 -16.51 12.59 2.53
CA TRP A 373 -15.19 13.01 3.05
C TRP A 373 -14.31 13.78 2.05
N GLU A 374 -14.50 13.58 0.74
CA GLU A 374 -13.69 14.23 -0.29
C GLU A 374 -14.32 15.57 -0.67
N GLY A 375 -13.58 16.66 -0.46
CA GLY A 375 -14.06 18.02 -0.59
C GLY A 375 -14.50 18.38 -2.01
N GLU A 376 -13.82 17.89 -3.04
CA GLU A 376 -14.23 18.10 -4.44
C GLU A 376 -15.60 17.47 -4.71
N SER A 377 -15.77 16.20 -4.35
CA SER A 377 -17.04 15.48 -4.45
C SER A 377 -18.15 16.15 -3.63
N ALA A 378 -17.85 16.62 -2.41
CA ALA A 378 -18.79 17.33 -1.55
C ALA A 378 -19.23 18.69 -2.17
N ARG A 379 -18.29 19.45 -2.76
CA ARG A 379 -18.59 20.71 -3.47
C ARG A 379 -19.43 20.46 -4.72
N TRP A 380 -19.19 19.37 -5.44
CA TRP A 380 -20.05 18.99 -6.57
C TRP A 380 -21.46 18.64 -6.10
N ALA A 381 -21.60 17.77 -5.10
CA ALA A 381 -22.88 17.36 -4.53
C ALA A 381 -23.71 18.55 -4.00
N ALA A 382 -23.07 19.48 -3.28
CA ALA A 382 -23.74 20.69 -2.78
C ALA A 382 -24.26 21.61 -3.89
N ARG A 383 -23.60 21.62 -5.06
CA ARG A 383 -23.99 22.43 -6.22
C ARG A 383 -25.11 21.79 -7.04
N THR A 384 -25.06 20.47 -7.21
CA THR A 384 -25.98 19.74 -8.11
C THR A 384 -27.16 19.10 -7.40
N GLY A 385 -27.10 18.95 -6.07
CA GLY A 385 -28.05 18.15 -5.30
C GLY A 385 -27.86 16.64 -5.47
N GLY A 386 -26.78 16.21 -6.12
CA GLY A 386 -26.47 14.81 -6.41
C GLY A 386 -25.55 14.15 -5.38
N SER A 387 -24.99 12.98 -5.74
CA SER A 387 -23.95 12.29 -4.97
C SER A 387 -22.88 11.69 -5.89
N VAL A 388 -21.65 11.57 -5.39
CA VAL A 388 -20.54 10.94 -6.10
C VAL A 388 -20.23 9.61 -5.43
N VAL A 389 -20.45 8.52 -6.16
CA VAL A 389 -20.27 7.15 -5.68
C VAL A 389 -19.18 6.45 -6.47
N GLU A 390 -18.32 5.71 -5.79
CA GLU A 390 -17.25 4.94 -6.40
C GLU A 390 -17.40 3.45 -6.07
N LEU A 391 -17.30 2.61 -7.11
CA LEU A 391 -17.46 1.16 -7.07
C LEU A 391 -16.15 0.49 -7.45
N HIS A 392 -15.82 -0.60 -6.76
CA HIS A 392 -14.59 -1.35 -7.00
C HIS A 392 -14.87 -2.82 -7.26
N ALA A 393 -14.20 -3.36 -8.29
CA ALA A 393 -14.06 -4.78 -8.56
C ALA A 393 -12.57 -5.13 -8.56
N TYR A 394 -12.17 -6.11 -7.75
CA TYR A 394 -10.80 -6.58 -7.60
C TYR A 394 -10.65 -8.00 -8.11
N ALA A 395 -9.41 -8.38 -8.46
CA ALA A 395 -9.09 -9.73 -8.92
C ALA A 395 -9.97 -10.21 -10.09
N VAL A 396 -10.29 -9.31 -11.02
CA VAL A 396 -11.20 -9.57 -12.14
C VAL A 396 -10.52 -10.52 -13.14
N ASP A 397 -11.26 -11.49 -13.68
CA ASP A 397 -10.75 -12.31 -14.77
C ASP A 397 -10.45 -11.42 -15.99
N GLY A 398 -9.17 -11.37 -16.39
CA GLY A 398 -8.70 -10.55 -17.50
C GLY A 398 -9.29 -10.93 -18.87
N ARG A 399 -10.01 -12.04 -18.99
CA ARG A 399 -10.79 -12.41 -20.18
C ARG A 399 -12.16 -11.74 -20.23
N THR A 400 -12.65 -11.23 -19.11
CA THR A 400 -13.96 -10.58 -19.02
C THR A 400 -13.89 -9.18 -19.61
N GLU A 401 -14.82 -8.85 -20.50
CA GLU A 401 -14.91 -7.50 -21.05
C GLU A 401 -15.22 -6.47 -19.93
N PRO A 402 -14.48 -5.33 -19.87
CA PRO A 402 -14.70 -4.33 -18.82
C PRO A 402 -16.15 -3.85 -18.70
N LYS A 403 -16.86 -3.72 -19.83
CA LYS A 403 -18.27 -3.30 -19.85
C LYS A 403 -19.20 -4.29 -19.13
N VAL A 404 -18.89 -5.59 -19.13
CA VAL A 404 -19.65 -6.60 -18.40
C VAL A 404 -19.51 -6.37 -16.90
N VAL A 405 -18.29 -6.11 -16.44
CA VAL A 405 -17.99 -5.84 -15.02
C VAL A 405 -18.61 -4.53 -14.56
N GLN A 406 -18.55 -3.48 -15.39
CA GLN A 406 -19.21 -2.18 -15.13
C GLN A 406 -20.72 -2.35 -14.89
N ARG A 407 -21.43 -3.03 -15.80
CA ARG A 407 -22.87 -3.29 -15.65
C ARG A 407 -23.16 -4.11 -14.41
N ARG A 408 -22.38 -5.17 -14.17
CA ARG A 408 -22.54 -6.01 -12.99
C ARG A 408 -22.42 -5.19 -11.71
N MET A 409 -21.34 -4.42 -11.54
CA MET A 409 -21.17 -3.56 -10.35
C MET A 409 -22.33 -2.58 -10.16
N LEU A 410 -22.87 -1.99 -11.23
CA LEU A 410 -24.03 -1.11 -11.15
C LEU A 410 -25.29 -1.86 -10.67
N GLU A 411 -25.56 -3.06 -11.20
CA GLU A 411 -26.65 -3.91 -10.71
C GLU A 411 -26.47 -4.25 -9.22
N ARG A 412 -25.24 -4.56 -8.80
CA ARG A 412 -24.94 -4.87 -7.39
C ARG A 412 -25.07 -3.64 -6.50
N LEU A 413 -24.74 -2.45 -7.00
CA LEU A 413 -24.98 -1.19 -6.27
C LEU A 413 -26.46 -1.04 -5.95
N HIS A 414 -27.36 -1.36 -6.89
CA HIS A 414 -28.80 -1.33 -6.65
C HIS A 414 -29.25 -2.38 -5.62
N GLU A 415 -28.61 -3.54 -5.54
CA GLU A 415 -28.89 -4.50 -4.44
C GLU A 415 -28.40 -3.98 -3.08
N VAL A 416 -27.24 -3.33 -3.05
CA VAL A 416 -26.62 -2.83 -1.82
C VAL A 416 -27.34 -1.58 -1.31
N TYR A 417 -27.62 -0.62 -2.19
CA TYR A 417 -28.34 0.64 -1.96
C TYR A 417 -29.55 0.75 -2.91
N PRO A 418 -30.70 0.15 -2.55
CA PRO A 418 -31.89 0.08 -3.41
C PRO A 418 -32.41 1.42 -3.92
N GLU A 419 -32.22 2.51 -3.18
CA GLU A 419 -32.60 3.86 -3.63
C GLU A 419 -31.92 4.27 -4.93
N THR A 420 -30.74 3.73 -5.23
CA THR A 420 -29.96 4.08 -6.43
C THR A 420 -30.57 3.53 -7.71
N ALA A 421 -31.51 2.57 -7.64
CA ALA A 421 -32.16 2.01 -8.82
C ALA A 421 -32.99 3.04 -9.59
N ASP A 422 -33.51 4.05 -8.88
CA ASP A 422 -34.33 5.14 -9.45
C ASP A 422 -33.48 6.37 -9.82
N PHE A 423 -32.16 6.31 -9.64
CA PHE A 423 -31.27 7.46 -9.88
C PHE A 423 -30.76 7.46 -11.31
N ARG A 424 -30.58 8.65 -11.87
CA ARG A 424 -29.88 8.83 -13.14
C ARG A 424 -28.39 9.01 -12.87
N VAL A 425 -27.58 8.18 -13.51
CA VAL A 425 -26.14 8.44 -13.64
C VAL A 425 -25.95 9.59 -14.64
N VAL A 426 -25.59 10.77 -14.14
CA VAL A 426 -25.36 11.96 -14.98
C VAL A 426 -23.98 11.94 -15.63
N ASP A 427 -23.02 11.28 -14.98
CA ASP A 427 -21.70 11.03 -15.53
C ASP A 427 -21.09 9.74 -14.93
N ALA A 428 -20.18 9.11 -15.66
CA ALA A 428 -19.46 7.93 -15.23
C ALA A 428 -18.06 7.88 -15.84
N HIS A 429 -17.07 7.65 -14.97
CA HIS A 429 -15.69 7.40 -15.37
C HIS A 429 -15.25 6.02 -14.85
N HIS A 430 -14.60 5.25 -15.73
CA HIS A 430 -14.20 3.87 -15.45
C HIS A 430 -12.70 3.70 -15.68
N GLU A 431 -12.02 3.10 -14.71
CA GLU A 431 -10.58 2.92 -14.72
C GLU A 431 -10.22 1.44 -14.57
N TRP A 432 -9.70 0.84 -15.64
CA TRP A 432 -9.27 -0.56 -15.68
C TRP A 432 -7.75 -0.66 -15.64
N ARG A 433 -7.20 -1.36 -14.65
CA ARG A 433 -5.75 -1.47 -14.43
C ARG A 433 -5.37 -2.86 -13.92
N ASP A 434 -4.10 -3.21 -14.10
CA ASP A 434 -3.55 -4.54 -13.79
C ASP A 434 -2.05 -4.46 -13.47
N ASP A 435 -1.63 -3.42 -12.74
CA ASP A 435 -0.22 -3.07 -12.46
C ASP A 435 0.16 -3.16 -10.97
N CYS A 436 -0.69 -3.77 -10.15
CA CYS A 436 -0.38 -4.13 -8.77
C CYS A 436 0.60 -5.34 -8.72
N PRO A 437 1.50 -5.41 -7.72
CA PRO A 437 2.39 -6.57 -7.59
C PRO A 437 1.59 -7.81 -7.19
N LEU A 438 1.96 -8.98 -7.75
CA LEU A 438 1.45 -10.26 -7.29
C LEU A 438 2.38 -10.86 -6.23
N PHE A 439 1.82 -11.37 -5.15
CA PHE A 439 2.57 -12.07 -4.09
C PHE A 439 2.27 -13.57 -4.11
N SER A 440 2.75 -14.21 -5.17
CA SER A 440 2.44 -15.61 -5.46
C SER A 440 3.03 -16.59 -4.45
N VAL A 441 2.39 -17.75 -4.28
CA VAL A 441 2.96 -18.92 -3.59
C VAL A 441 4.39 -19.20 -4.10
N GLY A 442 5.33 -19.34 -3.17
CA GLY A 442 6.76 -19.59 -3.41
C GLY A 442 7.50 -18.40 -4.05
N GLY A 443 6.88 -17.22 -4.13
CA GLY A 443 7.44 -16.05 -4.81
C GLY A 443 8.45 -15.26 -3.97
N TYR A 444 8.46 -15.40 -2.64
CA TYR A 444 9.17 -14.49 -1.73
C TYR A 444 10.67 -14.38 -2.02
N ARG A 445 11.32 -15.51 -2.31
CA ARG A 445 12.78 -15.57 -2.50
C ARG A 445 13.24 -14.85 -3.77
N ARG A 446 12.43 -14.91 -4.84
CA ARG A 446 12.69 -14.29 -6.16
C ARG A 446 12.31 -12.81 -6.24
N ARG A 447 11.58 -12.27 -5.25
CA ARG A 447 11.33 -10.82 -5.20
C ARG A 447 12.64 -10.05 -4.98
N PRO A 448 12.83 -8.90 -5.65
CA PRO A 448 14.01 -8.09 -5.45
C PRO A 448 14.11 -7.60 -4.01
N ALA A 449 15.33 -7.58 -3.49
CA ALA A 449 15.67 -6.83 -2.29
C ALA A 449 15.99 -5.38 -2.66
N VAL A 450 16.08 -4.52 -1.63
CA VAL A 450 16.45 -3.10 -1.81
C VAL A 450 17.83 -2.94 -2.46
N ARG A 451 18.81 -3.75 -2.04
CA ARG A 451 20.16 -3.76 -2.62
C ARG A 451 20.15 -4.63 -3.87
N THR A 452 20.70 -4.09 -4.96
CA THR A 452 20.96 -4.85 -6.19
C THR A 452 22.41 -5.37 -6.18
N PRO A 453 22.79 -6.24 -7.13
CA PRO A 453 24.18 -6.60 -7.34
C PRO A 453 25.09 -5.40 -7.70
N HIS A 454 24.53 -4.29 -8.20
CA HIS A 454 25.27 -3.08 -8.46
C HIS A 454 25.30 -2.15 -7.23
N PRO A 455 26.48 -1.76 -6.71
CA PRO A 455 26.59 -1.07 -5.41
C PRO A 455 25.97 0.34 -5.38
N ARG A 456 25.81 0.97 -6.55
CA ARG A 456 25.23 2.31 -6.71
C ARG A 456 23.77 2.29 -7.23
N VAL A 457 23.15 1.11 -7.35
CA VAL A 457 21.75 0.97 -7.79
C VAL A 457 20.95 0.27 -6.70
N THR A 458 19.83 0.88 -6.31
CA THR A 458 18.87 0.30 -5.38
C THR A 458 17.49 0.19 -6.00
N VAL A 459 16.65 -0.71 -5.50
CA VAL A 459 15.25 -0.87 -5.92
C VAL A 459 14.33 -0.49 -4.76
N ALA A 460 13.25 0.20 -5.07
CA ALA A 460 12.22 0.58 -4.13
C ALA A 460 10.83 0.35 -4.73
N GLY A 461 9.83 0.09 -3.89
CA GLY A 461 8.48 -0.24 -4.28
C GLY A 461 7.85 -1.28 -3.36
N ASP A 462 6.54 -1.48 -3.46
CA ASP A 462 5.83 -2.46 -2.64
C ASP A 462 6.04 -3.92 -3.10
N MET A 463 6.62 -4.15 -4.28
CA MET A 463 7.12 -5.46 -4.68
C MET A 463 8.44 -5.84 -3.98
N VAL A 464 9.13 -4.88 -3.37
CA VAL A 464 10.47 -5.08 -2.78
C VAL A 464 10.37 -5.77 -1.43
N ARG A 465 11.25 -6.76 -1.23
CA ARG A 465 11.44 -7.44 0.06
C ARG A 465 12.19 -6.51 1.03
N THR A 466 11.52 -6.11 2.11
CA THR A 466 12.06 -5.17 3.12
C THR A 466 12.53 -5.84 4.43
N GLY A 467 12.21 -7.12 4.66
CA GLY A 467 12.50 -7.82 5.91
C GLY A 467 11.76 -7.26 7.14
N LEU A 468 10.70 -6.46 6.91
CA LEU A 468 9.89 -5.83 7.94
C LEU A 468 8.41 -6.19 7.75
N PRO A 469 7.61 -6.21 8.83
CA PRO A 469 6.16 -6.41 8.76
C PRO A 469 5.47 -5.14 8.23
N VAL A 470 5.65 -4.87 6.94
CA VAL A 470 5.04 -3.75 6.20
C VAL A 470 4.41 -4.27 4.92
N ALA A 471 3.32 -3.66 4.47
CA ALA A 471 2.68 -3.96 3.19
C ALA A 471 2.10 -2.73 2.51
N LEU A 472 1.65 -2.92 1.26
CA LEU A 472 0.94 -1.93 0.47
C LEU A 472 1.72 -0.60 0.44
N MET A 473 1.03 0.51 0.66
CA MET A 473 1.59 1.86 0.64
C MET A 473 2.70 2.07 1.69
N GLU A 474 2.57 1.45 2.87
CA GLU A 474 3.62 1.52 3.90
C GLU A 474 4.90 0.81 3.45
N ARG A 475 4.79 -0.32 2.76
CA ARG A 475 5.96 -1.02 2.17
C ARG A 475 6.61 -0.19 1.06
N ALA A 476 5.82 0.50 0.24
CA ALA A 476 6.35 1.43 -0.76
C ALA A 476 7.19 2.54 -0.09
N ALA A 477 6.66 3.23 0.92
CA ALA A 477 7.39 4.27 1.65
C ALA A 477 8.64 3.70 2.36
N THR A 478 8.49 2.56 3.04
CA THR A 478 9.56 1.89 3.78
C THR A 478 10.71 1.47 2.87
N SER A 479 10.40 0.83 1.73
CA SER A 479 11.42 0.41 0.76
C SER A 479 12.12 1.61 0.12
N GLY A 480 11.42 2.71 -0.14
CA GLY A 480 12.01 3.97 -0.61
C GLY A 480 13.05 4.53 0.37
N PHE A 481 12.69 4.62 1.65
CA PHE A 481 13.64 5.04 2.68
C PHE A 481 14.79 4.03 2.88
N LEU A 482 14.54 2.72 2.80
CA LEU A 482 15.60 1.71 2.85
C LEU A 482 16.56 1.86 1.66
N ALA A 483 16.05 2.14 0.46
CA ALA A 483 16.85 2.36 -0.75
C ALA A 483 17.74 3.59 -0.62
N ALA A 484 17.19 4.71 -0.14
CA ALA A 484 17.98 5.89 0.21
C ALA A 484 19.03 5.58 1.29
N ASN A 485 18.65 4.87 2.35
CA ASN A 485 19.57 4.49 3.44
C ASN A 485 20.73 3.62 2.95
N ALA A 486 20.47 2.71 2.01
CA ALA A 486 21.50 1.84 1.45
C ALA A 486 22.57 2.65 0.68
N LEU A 487 22.16 3.68 -0.07
CA LEU A 487 23.06 4.61 -0.76
C LEU A 487 23.79 5.54 0.21
N LEU A 488 23.06 6.17 1.13
CA LEU A 488 23.62 7.08 2.14
C LEU A 488 24.68 6.39 3.02
N ALA A 489 24.45 5.13 3.41
CA ALA A 489 25.41 4.33 4.14
C ALA A 489 26.72 4.15 3.35
N GLY A 490 26.65 3.95 2.03
CA GLY A 490 27.82 3.87 1.16
C GLY A 490 28.65 5.16 1.12
N TRP A 491 28.04 6.31 1.43
CA TRP A 491 28.71 7.61 1.52
C TRP A 491 29.04 8.04 2.96
N GLY A 492 28.84 7.16 3.95
CA GLY A 492 29.07 7.48 5.37
C GLY A 492 28.12 8.56 5.90
N ILE A 493 26.94 8.71 5.30
CA ILE A 493 25.88 9.62 5.73
C ILE A 493 24.79 8.83 6.45
N ARG A 494 24.31 9.39 7.55
CA ARG A 494 23.25 8.80 8.34
C ARG A 494 21.92 8.87 7.58
N GLY A 495 21.29 7.71 7.44
CA GLY A 495 19.99 7.57 6.77
C GLY A 495 18.79 8.14 7.53
N GLN A 496 17.62 7.80 7.02
CA GLN A 496 16.31 7.96 7.63
C GLN A 496 16.07 6.90 8.72
N VAL A 497 15.53 7.33 9.87
CA VAL A 497 15.04 6.42 10.91
C VAL A 497 13.71 5.83 10.46
N LEU A 498 13.57 4.51 10.60
CA LEU A 498 12.35 3.80 10.25
C LEU A 498 11.60 3.35 11.49
N TRP A 499 10.30 3.19 11.32
CA TRP A 499 9.39 2.69 12.34
C TRP A 499 8.63 1.50 11.78
N THR A 500 8.32 0.52 12.61
CA THR A 500 7.54 -0.65 12.19
C THR A 500 6.70 -1.16 13.33
N VAL A 501 5.63 -1.89 13.02
CA VAL A 501 5.02 -2.78 14.02
C VAL A 501 6.05 -3.84 14.45
N PRO A 502 5.94 -4.43 15.65
CA PRO A 502 6.86 -5.43 16.15
C PRO A 502 7.15 -6.53 15.14
N ARG A 503 8.42 -6.94 15.02
CA ARG A 503 8.85 -7.96 14.06
C ARG A 503 8.50 -9.39 14.47
N ALA A 504 8.00 -9.56 15.70
CA ALA A 504 7.50 -10.80 16.27
C ALA A 504 6.20 -10.54 17.04
N GLY A 505 5.46 -11.60 17.39
CA GLY A 505 4.22 -11.48 18.18
C GLY A 505 4.43 -10.71 19.47
N ARG A 506 3.52 -9.79 19.83
CA ARG A 506 3.70 -8.85 20.97
C ARG A 506 3.71 -9.52 22.33
N SER A 507 2.91 -10.55 22.52
CA SER A 507 2.65 -11.18 23.81
C SER A 507 3.58 -12.36 24.05
N ARG A 508 4.37 -12.31 25.13
CA ARG A 508 5.22 -13.44 25.57
C ARG A 508 4.41 -14.73 25.74
N VAL A 509 3.18 -14.63 26.25
CA VAL A 509 2.27 -15.76 26.46
C VAL A 509 1.83 -16.34 25.11
N LEU A 510 1.39 -15.51 24.18
CA LEU A 510 0.99 -15.96 22.84
C LEU A 510 2.17 -16.60 22.08
N ARG A 511 3.37 -16.05 22.22
CA ARG A 511 4.59 -16.65 21.67
C ARG A 511 4.91 -18.01 22.28
N ALA A 512 4.71 -18.17 23.59
CA ALA A 512 4.90 -19.46 24.26
C ALA A 512 3.88 -20.50 23.77
N LEU A 513 2.61 -20.10 23.63
CA LEU A 513 1.55 -20.95 23.07
C LEU A 513 1.85 -21.36 21.62
N ALA A 514 2.26 -20.42 20.77
CA ALA A 514 2.65 -20.72 19.39
C ALA A 514 3.88 -21.65 19.32
N GLY A 515 4.82 -21.54 20.26
CA GLY A 515 5.98 -22.41 20.35
C GLY A 515 5.67 -23.88 20.67
N LEU A 516 4.49 -24.19 21.24
CA LEU A 516 4.04 -25.56 21.48
C LEU A 516 3.67 -26.28 20.17
N ALA A 517 3.31 -25.54 19.12
CA ALA A 517 3.01 -26.08 17.79
C ALA A 517 4.26 -26.56 17.02
N VAL A 518 5.45 -26.04 17.36
CA VAL A 518 6.70 -26.27 16.61
C VAL A 518 7.51 -27.44 17.20
N ARG A 519 7.17 -27.89 18.41
CA ARG A 519 7.95 -28.90 19.18
C ARG A 519 7.39 -30.34 19.08
N ARG A 520 6.40 -30.58 18.24
CA ARG A 520 5.81 -31.90 17.94
C ARG A 520 5.48 -31.95 16.46
#